data_AF-A0A2L0A7L2-F1
#
_entry.id   AF-A0A2L0A7L2-F1
#
_cell.length_a   1.000
_cell.length_b   1.000
_cell.length_c   1.000
_cell.angle_alpha   90.00
_cell.angle_beta   90.00
_cell.angle_gamma   90.00
#
_symmetry.space_group_name_H-M   'P 1'
#
loop_
_entity.id
_entity.type
_entity.pdbx_description
1 polymer ?
#
loop_
_entity_poly.entity_id
_entity_poly.type
_entity_poly.pdbx_seq_one_letter_code
_entity_poly.pdbx_strand_id
1 'polypeptide(L)' 'MPPWPEIFVTDHERQHLFDDAVAEYDRLVTGYKDLRYEVKILPKVAVEDRVAFVLRHLC' A
#
# COMPACT_ATOMS: atom_id res chain seq x y z
N MET A 1 -0.71 -0.14 1.09
CA MET A 1 0.12 0.12 -0.11
C MET A 1 0.36 1.62 -0.18
N PRO A 2 1.57 2.09 -0.50
CA PRO A 2 1.78 3.52 -0.70
C PRO A 2 0.88 4.05 -1.83
N PRO A 3 0.36 5.29 -1.76
CA PRO A 3 -0.31 5.92 -2.88
C PRO A 3 0.64 6.00 -4.09
N TRP A 4 0.14 5.67 -5.27
CA TRP A 4 0.93 5.64 -6.50
C TRP A 4 0.53 6.81 -7.38
N PRO A 5 1.37 7.85 -7.51
CA PRO A 5 1.04 9.02 -8.33
C PRO A 5 0.65 8.64 -9.77
N GLU A 6 1.24 7.56 -10.29
CA GLU A 6 1.08 7.15 -11.69
C GLU A 6 -0.32 6.63 -12.04
N ILE A 7 -1.09 6.20 -11.03
CA ILE A 7 -2.45 5.68 -11.20
C ILE A 7 -3.45 6.35 -10.24
N PHE A 8 -3.04 7.42 -9.57
CA PHE A 8 -3.91 8.11 -8.64
C PHE A 8 -4.90 8.96 -9.42
N VAL A 9 -6.17 8.62 -9.27
CA VAL A 9 -7.29 9.34 -9.85
C VAL A 9 -8.38 9.43 -8.79
N THR A 10 -9.07 10.56 -8.77
CA THR A 10 -10.28 10.73 -7.97
C THR A 10 -11.45 10.20 -8.79
N ASP A 11 -12.22 9.30 -8.19
CA ASP A 11 -13.44 8.74 -8.76
C ASP A 11 -14.51 8.62 -7.67
N HIS A 12 -15.65 7.99 -7.98
CA HIS A 12 -16.73 7.83 -7.01
C HIS A 12 -16.34 7.01 -5.77
N GLU A 13 -15.36 6.10 -5.89
CA GLU A 13 -14.82 5.27 -4.81
C GLU A 13 -13.65 5.95 -4.08
N ARG A 14 -12.83 6.72 -4.80
CA ARG A 14 -11.65 7.43 -4.27
C ARG A 14 -11.86 8.93 -4.28
N GLN A 15 -12.45 9.43 -3.20
CA GLN A 15 -12.84 10.85 -3.09
C GLN A 15 -11.76 11.76 -2.48
N HIS A 16 -10.74 11.18 -1.85
CA HIS A 16 -9.67 11.93 -1.18
C HIS A 16 -8.61 12.44 -2.16
N LEU A 17 -7.94 13.54 -1.80
CA LEU A 17 -6.81 14.06 -2.57
C LEU A 17 -5.58 13.17 -2.38
N PHE A 18 -4.60 13.35 -3.26
CA PHE A 18 -3.35 12.59 -3.20
C PHE A 18 -2.63 12.79 -1.86
N ASP A 19 -2.53 14.04 -1.39
CA ASP A 19 -1.87 14.37 -0.13
C ASP A 19 -2.56 13.75 1.08
N ASP A 20 -3.90 13.68 1.06
CA ASP A 20 -4.67 12.99 2.10
C ASP A 20 -4.33 11.49 2.13
N ALA A 21 -4.22 10.87 0.95
CA ALA A 21 -3.85 9.46 0.84
C ALA A 21 -2.42 9.19 1.34
N VAL A 22 -1.48 10.13 1.12
CA VAL A 22 -0.11 10.05 1.63
C VAL A 22 -0.11 10.15 3.16
N ALA A 23 -0.80 11.15 3.72
CA ALA A 23 -0.91 11.34 5.16
C ALA A 23 -1.52 10.11 5.85
N GLU A 24 -2.56 9.51 5.26
CA GLU A 24 -3.19 8.31 5.79
C GLU A 24 -2.26 7.09 5.71
N TYR A 25 -1.54 6.91 4.60
CA TYR A 25 -0.56 5.85 4.48
C TYR A 25 0.55 5.93 5.55
N ASP A 26 1.08 7.13 5.78
CA ASP A 26 2.14 7.36 6.78
C ASP A 26 1.64 7.08 8.20
N ARG A 27 0.39 7.47 8.50
CA ARG A 27 -0.28 7.15 9.76
C ARG A 27 -0.40 5.64 9.96
N LEU A 28 -0.85 4.91 8.94
CA LEU A 28 -1.00 3.45 9.00
C LEU A 28 0.34 2.75 9.20
N VAL A 29 1.38 3.12 8.43
CA VAL A 29 2.72 2.53 8.56
C VAL A 29 3.28 2.74 9.96
N THR A 30 3.10 3.93 10.53
CA THR A 30 3.51 4.24 11.91
C THR A 30 2.75 3.37 12.91
N GLY A 31 1.42 3.31 12.80
CA GLY A 31 0.58 2.49 13.70
C GLY A 31 0.93 1.01 13.65
N TYR A 32 1.15 0.44 12.46
CA TYR A 32 1.58 -0.96 12.33
C TYR A 32 2.95 -1.22 12.95
N LYS A 33 3.91 -0.30 12.77
CA LYS A 33 5.24 -0.42 13.39
C LYS A 33 5.17 -0.36 14.92
N ASP A 34 4.37 0.54 15.47
CA ASP A 34 4.19 0.69 16.93
C ASP A 34 3.57 -0.57 17.54
N LEU A 35 2.65 -1.19 16.80
CA LEU A 35 2.05 -2.48 17.14
C LEU A 35 2.94 -3.70 16.84
N ARG A 36 4.21 -3.48 16.46
CA ARG A 36 5.21 -4.52 16.14
C ARG A 36 4.85 -5.44 14.97
N TYR A 37 3.97 -4.98 14.07
CA TYR A 37 3.74 -5.69 12.81
C TYR A 37 4.88 -5.43 11.82
N GLU A 38 5.27 -6.46 11.07
CA GLU A 38 6.14 -6.30 9.91
C GLU A 38 5.30 -5.86 8.70
N VAL A 39 5.56 -4.66 8.19
CA VAL A 39 4.90 -4.16 6.98
C VAL A 39 5.73 -4.49 5.76
N LYS A 40 5.26 -5.45 4.94
CA LYS A 40 5.88 -5.78 3.64
C LYS A 40 5.18 -5.01 2.51
N ILE A 41 5.94 -4.19 1.78
CA ILE A 41 5.42 -3.45 0.64
C ILE A 41 5.39 -4.34 -0.60
N LEU A 42 4.22 -4.46 -1.22
CA LEU A 42 4.05 -5.23 -2.44
C LEU A 42 4.77 -4.53 -3.62
N PRO A 43 5.68 -5.23 -4.34
CA PRO A 43 6.41 -4.62 -5.45
C PRO A 43 5.48 -4.23 -6.61
N LYS A 44 5.83 -3.14 -7.32
CA LYS A 44 5.15 -2.66 -8.54
C LYS A 44 5.53 -3.52 -9.77
N VAL A 45 5.22 -4.81 -9.72
CA VAL A 45 5.51 -5.80 -10.78
C VAL A 45 4.21 -6.40 -11.32
N ALA A 46 4.31 -7.31 -12.30
CA ALA A 46 3.16 -8.00 -12.88
C ALA A 46 2.34 -8.74 -11.80
N VAL A 47 1.08 -9.03 -12.11
CA VAL A 47 0.16 -9.67 -11.15
C VAL A 47 0.71 -11.02 -10.69
N GLU A 48 1.24 -11.81 -11.63
CA GLU A 48 1.80 -13.14 -11.41
C GLU A 48 2.97 -13.09 -10.42
N ASP A 49 3.85 -12.11 -10.58
CA ASP A 49 5.00 -11.91 -9.69
C ASP A 49 4.58 -11.43 -8.30
N ARG A 50 3.52 -10.62 -8.20
CA ARG A 50 2.94 -10.20 -6.91
C ARG A 50 2.32 -11.37 -6.17
N VAL A 51 1.62 -12.27 -6.87
CA VAL A 51 1.09 -13.52 -6.29
C VAL A 51 2.23 -14.37 -5.76
N ALA A 52 3.28 -14.58 -6.56
CA ALA A 52 4.48 -15.31 -6.13
C ALA A 52 5.15 -14.65 -4.91
N PHE A 53 5.22 -13.31 -4.87
CA PHE A 53 5.72 -12.57 -3.71
C PHE A 53 4.89 -12.85 -2.46
N VAL A 54 3.56 -12.78 -2.53
CA VAL A 54 2.69 -13.02 -1.37
C VAL A 54 2.85 -14.46 -0.87
N LEU A 55 2.79 -15.45 -1.78
CA LEU A 55 2.91 -16.87 -1.43
C LEU A 55 4.24 -17.19 -0.72
N ARG A 56 5.35 -16.57 -1.14
CA ARG A 56 6.67 -16.73 -0.48
C ARG A 56 6.72 -16.19 0.96
N HIS A 57 5.79 -15.33 1.35
CA HIS A 57 5.75 -14.69 2.68
C HIS A 57 4.61 -15.22 3.58
N LEU A 58 3.90 -16.26 3.15
CA LEU A 58 2.86 -16.95 3.95
C LEU A 58 3.41 -18.15 4.75
N CYS A 59 4.71 -18.45 4.63
CA CYS A 59 5.39 -19.54 5.33
C CYS A 59 6.11 -19.06 6.58
#